data_AF-A0A4V1T8A2-F1
#
_entry.id   AF-A0A4V1T8A2-F1
#
_cell.length_a   1.000
_cell.length_b   1.000
_cell.length_c   1.000
_cell.angle_alpha   90.00
_cell.angle_beta   90.00
_cell.angle_gamma   90.00
#
_symmetry.space_group_name_H-M   'P 1'
#
loop_
_entity.id
_entity.type
_entity.pdbx_description
1 polymer ?
#
loop_
_entity_poly.entity_id
_entity_poly.type
_entity_poly.pdbx_seq_one_letter_code
_entity_poly.pdbx_strand_id
1 'polypeptide(L)'
;MGFKCGIVGLPNVGKSTLFNALTRTAAAQAANYPFCTIEPNTGEVAVPDPRMQKLASIAGSKEIIPTRISFVDIAGLVRGASKGEGLGNKFLANIREVDAVVHVLRCFEDDDIT
;
A
#
# COMPACT_ATOMS: atom_id res chain seq x y z
N MET A 1 8.48 5.87 -13.20
CA MET A 1 9.02 5.24 -11.98
C MET A 1 8.36 5.91 -10.79
N GLY A 2 7.48 5.19 -10.09
CA GLY A 2 6.80 5.66 -8.88
C GLY A 2 7.40 4.99 -7.65
N PHE A 3 7.30 5.65 -6.50
CA PHE A 3 7.79 5.13 -5.22
C PHE A 3 6.85 4.04 -4.70
N LYS A 4 7.38 2.83 -4.49
CA LYS A 4 6.63 1.63 -4.08
C LYS A 4 6.91 1.26 -2.63
N CYS A 5 5.86 1.11 -1.85
CA CYS A 5 5.87 0.64 -0.48
C CYS A 5 5.30 -0.77 -0.38
N GLY A 6 6.10 -1.74 0.05
CA GLY A 6 5.64 -3.10 0.34
C GLY A 6 5.12 -3.24 1.77
N ILE A 7 3.86 -3.61 1.94
CA ILE A 7 3.29 -3.88 3.27
C ILE A 7 3.62 -5.33 3.66
N VAL A 8 4.30 -5.50 4.79
CA VAL A 8 4.70 -6.79 5.34
C VAL A 8 4.21 -6.95 6.77
N GLY A 9 4.05 -8.19 7.21
CA GLY A 9 3.67 -8.52 8.58
C GLY A 9 3.40 -10.01 8.73
N LEU A 10 3.25 -10.45 9.98
CA LEU A 10 2.79 -11.80 10.27
C LEU A 10 1.32 -11.99 9.84
N PRO A 11 0.84 -13.24 9.73
CA PRO A 11 -0.60 -13.50 9.59
C PRO A 11 -1.41 -12.79 10.68
N ASN A 12 -2.62 -12.36 10.35
CA ASN A 12 -3.62 -11.80 11.28
C ASN A 12 -3.23 -10.48 12.00
N VAL A 13 -2.16 -9.79 11.60
CA VAL A 13 -1.79 -8.47 12.18
C VAL A 13 -2.60 -7.28 11.63
N GLY A 14 -3.60 -7.54 10.78
CA GLY A 14 -4.40 -6.48 10.13
C GLY A 14 -3.83 -5.93 8.82
N LYS A 15 -2.84 -6.59 8.21
CA LYS A 15 -2.21 -6.19 6.94
C LYS A 15 -3.23 -5.92 5.83
N SER A 16 -4.09 -6.88 5.53
CA SER A 16 -5.08 -6.75 4.45
C SER A 16 -6.17 -5.73 4.79
N THR A 17 -6.50 -5.55 6.07
CA THR A 17 -7.40 -4.48 6.54
C THR A 17 -6.81 -3.11 6.26
N LEU A 18 -5.53 -2.89 6.58
CA LEU A 18 -4.82 -1.64 6.30
C LEU A 18 -4.72 -1.38 4.79
N PHE A 19 -4.32 -2.39 4.01
CA PHE A 19 -4.24 -2.28 2.56
C PHE A 19 -5.60 -1.91 1.96
N ASN A 20 -6.67 -2.62 2.34
CA ASN A 20 -8.02 -2.33 1.87
C ASN A 20 -8.50 -0.93 2.27
N ALA A 21 -8.14 -0.44 3.46
CA ALA A 21 -8.46 0.92 3.86
C ALA A 21 -7.76 1.96 2.96
N LEU A 22 -6.47 1.78 2.72
CA LEU A 22 -5.68 2.62 1.82
C LEU A 22 -6.21 2.59 0.38
N THR A 23 -6.54 1.41 -0.15
CA THR A 23 -6.99 1.24 -1.54
C THR A 23 -8.46 1.60 -1.77
N ARG A 24 -9.33 1.54 -0.75
CA ARG A 24 -10.71 2.08 -0.88
C ARG A 24 -10.69 3.59 -1.04
N THR A 25 -9.86 4.30 -0.26
CA THR A 25 -9.67 5.74 -0.43
C THR A 25 -9.11 6.06 -1.82
N ALA A 26 -8.19 5.23 -2.31
CA ALA A 26 -7.67 5.33 -3.66
C ALA A 26 -8.73 5.09 -4.75
N ALA A 27 -9.54 4.03 -4.64
CA ALA A 27 -10.58 3.70 -5.61
C ALA A 27 -11.64 4.80 -5.71
N ALA A 28 -12.02 5.40 -4.58
CA ALA A 28 -12.92 6.55 -4.55
C ALA A 28 -12.32 7.78 -5.28
N GLN A 29 -11.00 7.97 -5.24
CA GLN A 29 -10.31 9.05 -5.95
C GLN A 29 -10.02 8.71 -7.42
N ALA A 30 -9.79 7.44 -7.74
CA ALA A 30 -9.46 6.94 -9.08
C ALA A 30 -10.67 6.91 -10.02
N ALA A 31 -11.91 6.95 -9.50
CA ALA A 31 -13.11 7.13 -10.31
C ALA A 31 -13.08 8.39 -11.20
N ASN A 32 -12.21 9.36 -10.88
CA ASN A 32 -12.02 10.59 -11.64
C ASN A 32 -10.90 10.54 -12.69
N TYR A 33 -10.14 9.43 -12.80
CA TYR A 33 -9.02 9.31 -13.73
C TYR A 33 -9.12 8.05 -14.61
N PRO A 34 -9.21 8.19 -15.95
CA PRO A 34 -9.13 7.05 -16.85
C PRO A 34 -7.72 6.43 -16.78
N PHE A 35 -7.61 5.11 -17.00
CA PHE A 35 -6.36 4.32 -17.08
C PHE A 35 -5.71 3.79 -15.79
N CYS A 36 -6.31 3.94 -14.61
CA CYS A 36 -5.78 3.28 -13.41
C CYS A 36 -6.02 1.75 -13.45
N THR A 37 -4.97 0.95 -13.66
CA THR A 37 -5.02 -0.51 -13.46
C THR A 37 -4.80 -0.82 -11.98
N ILE A 38 -5.83 -1.37 -11.32
CA ILE A 38 -5.71 -1.92 -9.96
C ILE A 38 -5.32 -3.38 -10.12
N GLU A 39 -4.03 -3.69 -10.02
CA GLU A 39 -3.60 -5.08 -9.83
C GLU A 39 -4.08 -5.55 -8.44
N PRO A 40 -4.50 -6.81 -8.27
CA PRO A 40 -5.20 -7.27 -7.06
C PRO A 40 -4.39 -7.07 -5.76
N ASN A 41 -3.08 -6.88 -5.84
CA ASN A 41 -2.19 -6.63 -4.70
C ASN A 41 -1.42 -5.31 -4.79
N THR A 42 -1.79 -4.39 -5.70
CA THR A 42 -1.14 -3.09 -5.85
C THR A 42 -2.18 -1.97 -5.88
N GLY A 43 -1.96 -0.89 -5.14
CA GLY A 43 -2.86 0.27 -5.15
C GLY A 43 -2.11 1.59 -5.01
N GLU A 44 -2.54 2.62 -5.74
CA GLU A 44 -1.95 3.95 -5.66
C GLU A 44 -2.75 4.87 -4.75
N VAL A 45 -2.10 5.48 -3.77
CA VAL A 45 -2.75 6.38 -2.80
C VAL A 45 -2.21 7.79 -2.98
N ALA A 46 -3.10 8.79 -3.03
CA ALA A 46 -2.68 10.19 -3.06
C ALA A 46 -2.06 10.59 -1.73
N VAL A 47 -0.96 11.33 -1.77
CA VAL A 47 -0.33 11.87 -0.57
C VAL A 47 -1.14 13.07 -0.09
N PRO A 48 -1.67 13.05 1.15
CA PRO A 48 -2.42 14.16 1.69
C PRO A 48 -1.49 15.35 1.95
N ASP A 49 -1.68 16.43 1.19
CA ASP A 49 -0.93 17.67 1.35
C ASP A 49 -1.86 18.90 1.40
N PRO A 50 -2.11 19.48 2.59
CA PRO A 50 -3.00 20.62 2.74
C PRO A 50 -2.46 21.90 2.07
N ARG A 51 -1.18 21.94 1.70
CA ARG A 51 -0.58 23.09 1.00
C ARG A 51 -1.11 23.21 -0.42
N MET A 52 -1.44 22.09 -1.06
CA MET A 52 -1.92 22.08 -2.45
C MET A 52 -3.22 22.86 -2.62
N GLN A 53 -4.14 22.77 -1.65
CA GLN A 53 -5.41 23.51 -1.67
C GLN A 53 -5.18 25.03 -1.59
N LYS A 54 -4.26 25.47 -0.73
CA LYS A 54 -3.88 26.89 -0.62
C LYS A 54 -3.30 27.39 -1.94
N LEU A 55 -2.36 26.64 -2.53
CA LEU A 55 -1.75 26.99 -3.81
C LEU A 55 -2.78 27.05 -4.94
N ALA A 56 -3.68 26.07 -5.02
CA ALA A 56 -4.75 26.04 -6.02
C ALA A 56 -5.68 27.26 -5.91
N SER A 57 -6.02 27.68 -4.69
CA SER A 57 -6.84 28.88 -4.48
C SER A 57 -6.12 30.18 -4.90
N ILE A 58 -4.81 30.28 -4.69
CA ILE A 58 -4.02 31.45 -5.06
C ILE A 58 -3.84 31.51 -6.59
N ALA A 59 -3.57 30.36 -7.22
CA ALA A 59 -3.31 30.26 -8.65
C ALA A 59 -4.59 30.20 -9.51
N GLY A 60 -5.76 30.00 -8.90
CA GLY A 60 -7.01 29.79 -9.64
C GLY A 60 -7.03 28.48 -10.43
N SER A 61 -6.39 27.43 -9.90
CA SER A 61 -6.27 26.14 -10.60
C SER A 61 -7.62 25.44 -10.74
N LYS A 62 -7.92 24.93 -11.94
CA LYS A 62 -9.14 24.16 -12.22
C LYS A 62 -9.15 22.78 -11.57
N GLU A 63 -7.97 22.23 -11.31
CA GLU A 63 -7.79 20.89 -10.79
C GLU A 63 -6.55 20.82 -9.90
N ILE A 64 -6.57 19.91 -8.93
CA ILE A 64 -5.44 19.61 -8.03
C ILE A 64 -4.99 18.19 -8.32
N ILE A 65 -3.75 18.04 -8.80
CA ILE A 65 -3.15 16.72 -9.10
C ILE A 65 -2.15 16.39 -7.99
N PRO A 66 -2.51 15.56 -7.00
CA PRO A 66 -1.61 15.19 -5.92
C PRO A 66 -0.53 14.23 -6.39
N THR A 67 0.61 14.24 -5.70
CA THR A 67 1.58 13.15 -5.82
C THR A 67 0.99 11.85 -5.28
N ARG A 68 1.38 10.71 -5.85
CA ARG A 68 0.85 9.39 -5.51
C ARG A 68 1.98 8.46 -5.07
N ILE A 69 1.67 7.59 -4.11
CA ILE A 69 2.54 6.50 -3.65
C ILE A 69 1.87 5.18 -3.98
N SER A 70 2.64 4.22 -4.49
CA SER A 70 2.16 2.87 -4.76
C SER A 70 2.36 2.00 -3.53
N PHE A 71 1.31 1.32 -3.08
CA PHE A 71 1.36 0.30 -2.05
C PHE A 71 1.20 -1.08 -2.67
N VAL A 72 2.03 -2.02 -2.24
CA VAL A 72 2.00 -3.42 -2.65
C VAL A 72 1.69 -4.26 -1.42
N ASP A 73 0.61 -5.04 -1.47
CA ASP A 73 0.31 -6.04 -0.43
C ASP A 73 1.20 -7.26 -0.64
N ILE A 74 2.22 -7.41 0.20
CA ILE A 74 3.09 -8.58 0.14
C ILE A 74 2.44 -9.69 0.97
N ALA A 75 2.28 -10.88 0.36
CA ALA A 75 1.74 -12.05 1.05
C ALA A 75 2.46 -12.30 2.39
N GLY A 76 1.74 -12.78 3.40
CA GLY A 76 2.23 -12.87 4.77
C GLY A 76 3.54 -13.65 4.92
N LEU A 77 4.40 -13.22 5.85
CA LEU A 77 5.68 -13.85 6.12
C LEU A 77 5.44 -15.19 6.82
N VAL A 78 5.60 -16.30 6.10
CA VAL A 78 5.51 -17.65 6.65
C VAL A 78 6.87 -18.05 7.23
N ARG A 79 6.87 -18.68 8.41
CA ARG A 79 8.11 -19.23 9.01
C ARG A 79 8.76 -20.18 8.00
N GLY A 80 10.07 -20.02 7.79
CA GLY A 80 10.81 -20.85 6.82
C GLY A 80 10.89 -20.27 5.40
N ALA A 81 10.45 -19.03 5.18
CA ALA A 81 10.57 -18.37 3.87
C ALA A 81 12.02 -18.34 3.32
N SER A 82 13.03 -18.34 4.18
CA SER A 82 14.45 -18.40 3.79
C SER A 82 14.96 -19.80 3.42
N LYS A 83 14.18 -20.87 3.66
CA LYS A 83 14.62 -22.26 3.50
C LYS A 83 14.36 -22.89 2.12
N GLY A 84 13.80 -22.13 1.18
CA GLY A 84 13.77 -22.53 -0.23
C GLY A 84 12.61 -23.42 -0.70
N GLU A 85 11.57 -23.65 0.11
CA GLU A 85 10.38 -24.43 -0.30
C GLU A 85 9.43 -23.68 -1.27
N GLY A 86 9.97 -22.78 -2.10
CA GLY A 86 9.26 -22.12 -3.21
C GLY A 86 8.39 -20.92 -2.81
N LEU A 87 7.65 -20.96 -1.70
CA LEU A 87 6.80 -19.83 -1.28
C LEU A 87 7.61 -18.65 -0.73
N GLY A 88 8.70 -18.92 -0.02
CA GLY A 88 9.52 -17.89 0.60
C GLY A 88 10.39 -17.08 -0.35
N ASN A 89 10.84 -17.68 -1.44
CA ASN A 89 11.59 -16.96 -2.48
C ASN A 89 10.68 -15.98 -3.23
N LYS A 90 9.40 -16.31 -3.43
CA LYS A 90 8.41 -15.37 -3.99
C LYS A 90 8.16 -14.19 -3.06
N PHE A 91 8.12 -14.43 -1.75
CA PHE A 91 8.03 -13.36 -0.75
C PHE A 91 9.23 -12.41 -0.82
N LEU A 92 10.46 -12.95 -0.81
CA LEU A 92 11.68 -12.15 -0.90
C LEU A 92 11.82 -11.44 -2.26
N ALA A 93 11.37 -12.06 -3.34
CA ALA A 93 11.32 -11.42 -4.66
C ALA A 93 10.39 -10.20 -4.64
N ASN A 94 9.19 -10.33 -4.08
CA ASN A 94 8.25 -9.19 -3.97
C ASN A 94 8.80 -8.05 -3.11
N ILE A 95 9.59 -8.34 -2.06
CA ILE A 95 10.27 -7.31 -1.26
C ILE A 95 11.35 -6.59 -2.08
N ARG A 96 12.04 -7.28 -2.98
CA ARG A 96 13.08 -6.66 -3.83
C ARG A 96 12.50 -5.70 -4.87
N GLU A 97 11.22 -5.84 -5.20
CA GLU A 97 10.52 -4.99 -6.17
C GLU A 97 9.93 -3.70 -5.56
N VAL A 98 10.15 -3.45 -4.26
CA VAL A 98 9.68 -2.25 -3.56
C VAL A 98 10.84 -1.38 -3.08
N ASP A 99 10.59 -0.07 -2.99
CA ASP A 99 11.58 0.92 -2.55
C ASP A 99 11.60 1.08 -1.02
N ALA A 100 10.48 0.79 -0.36
CA ALA A 100 10.33 0.89 1.08
C ALA A 100 9.46 -0.24 1.65
N VAL A 101 9.69 -0.57 2.92
CA VAL A 101 8.93 -1.59 3.65
C VAL A 101 8.07 -0.94 4.73
N VAL A 102 6.77 -1.25 4.72
CA VAL A 102 5.80 -0.88 5.76
C VAL A 102 5.53 -2.12 6.60
N HIS A 103 6.14 -2.18 7.79
CA HIS A 103 6.01 -3.33 8.67
C HIS A 103 4.84 -3.14 9.64
N VAL A 104 3.79 -3.94 9.47
CA VAL A 104 2.61 -3.94 10.33
C VAL A 104 2.85 -4.84 11.54
N LEU A 105 2.78 -4.24 12.72
CA LEU A 105 2.89 -4.92 14.01
C LEU A 105 1.52 -4.90 14.71
N ARG A 106 1.13 -6.04 15.27
CA ARG A 106 -0.08 -6.15 16.09
C ARG A 106 0.17 -5.52 17.45
N CYS A 107 -0.67 -4.57 17.83
CA CYS A 107 -0.63 -3.87 19.13
C CYS A 107 -1.97 -3.99 19.87
N PHE A 108 -2.66 -5.11 19.72
CA PHE A 108 -3.94 -5.40 20.38
C PHE A 108 -4.01 -6.87 20.79
N GLU A 109 -4.74 -7.14 21.87
CA GLU A 109 -5.07 -8.50 22.33
C GLU A 109 -6.36 -8.98 21.65
N ASP A 110 -6.38 -10.26 21.27
CA ASP A 110 -7.50 -10.95 20.63
C ASP A 110 -7.24 -12.45 20.81
N ASP A 111 -8.15 -13.11 21.52
CA ASP A 111 -8.08 -14.52 21.92
C ASP A 111 -8.17 -15.48 20.74
N ASP A 112 -8.68 -15.02 19.59
CA ASP A 112 -8.82 -15.82 18.36
C ASP A 112 -7.51 -15.89 17.55
N ILE A 113 -6.46 -15.17 17.96
CA ILE A 113 -5.20 -15.06 17.23
C ILE A 113 -4.03 -15.55 18.12
N THR A 114 -3.66 -16.83 17.94
CA THR A 114 -2.52 -17.52 18.59
C THR A 114 -1.18 -17.28 17.92
#